data_AF-A0A1V4MQN5-F1
#
_entry.id   AF-A0A1V4MQN5-F1
#
_cell.length_a   1.000
_cell.length_b   1.000
_cell.length_c   1.000
_cell.angle_alpha   90.00
_cell.angle_beta   90.00
_cell.angle_gamma   90.00
#
_symmetry.space_group_name_H-M   'P 1'
#
loop_
_entity.id
_entity.type
_entity.pdbx_description
1 polymer ?
#
loop_
_entity_poly.entity_id
_entity_poly.type
_entity_poly.pdbx_seq_one_letter_code
_entity_poly.pdbx_strand_id
1 'polypeptide(L)'
;MDGLNWSAEKEKRETAAIEEHERLHRLFVEDRLSFERERKSAIRELIESVEDAGMRERLWEFQHSWDRKMRHAGSTANRFVLAQTFFWEHFQEVWHPAIKQFSAMLNGKHE
;
A
#
# COMPACT_ATOMS: atom_id res chain seq x y z
N MET A 1 -9.57 3.60 30.76
CA MET A 1 -8.12 3.91 30.76
C MET A 1 -7.46 3.55 29.41
N ASP A 2 -8.20 3.45 28.30
CA ASP A 2 -7.65 2.95 27.03
C ASP A 2 -7.19 4.03 26.03
N GLY A 3 -7.65 5.28 26.19
CA GLY A 3 -7.32 6.37 25.26
C GLY A 3 -5.87 6.87 25.32
N LEU A 4 -5.24 6.80 26.50
CA LEU A 4 -3.84 7.22 26.69
C LEU A 4 -2.85 6.24 26.05
N ASN A 5 -3.19 4.94 26.01
CA ASN A 5 -2.33 3.94 25.37
C ASN A 5 -2.42 4.01 23.83
N TRP A 6 -3.63 4.20 23.28
CA TRP A 6 -3.82 4.30 21.83
C TRP A 6 -3.12 5.50 21.20
N SER A 7 -3.15 6.67 21.85
CA SER A 7 -2.49 7.87 21.34
C SER A 7 -0.96 7.69 21.32
N ALA A 8 -0.38 7.12 22.37
CA ALA A 8 1.05 6.85 22.45
C ALA A 8 1.50 5.76 21.45
N GLU A 9 0.69 4.72 21.24
CA GLU A 9 0.94 3.70 20.21
C GLU A 9 0.80 4.25 18.79
N LYS A 10 -0.11 5.22 18.57
CA LYS A 10 -0.25 5.91 17.30
C LYS A 10 1.01 6.75 17.00
N GLU A 11 1.45 7.56 17.96
CA GLU A 11 2.63 8.41 17.82
C GLU A 11 3.89 7.58 17.54
N LYS A 12 4.09 6.47 18.27
CA LYS A 12 5.19 5.54 18.00
C LYS A 12 5.16 4.97 16.58
N ARG A 13 3.98 4.58 16.08
CA ARG A 13 3.83 4.07 14.71
C ARG A 13 4.10 5.14 13.67
N GLU A 14 3.68 6.37 13.93
CA GLU A 14 3.89 7.51 13.04
C GLU A 14 5.38 7.85 12.94
N THR A 15 6.07 7.98 14.07
CA THR A 15 7.53 8.22 14.09
C THR A 15 8.29 7.11 13.38
N ALA A 16 7.98 5.84 13.68
CA ALA A 16 8.63 4.71 13.02
C ALA A 16 8.39 4.69 11.50
N ALA A 17 7.18 5.04 11.05
CA ALA A 17 6.86 5.13 9.63
C ALA A 17 7.63 6.27 8.93
N ILE A 18 7.80 7.41 9.60
CA ILE A 18 8.57 8.55 9.08
C ILE A 18 10.06 8.19 8.98
N GLU A 19 10.65 7.65 10.04
CA GLU A 19 12.06 7.24 10.06
C GLU A 19 12.37 6.20 8.98
N GLU A 20 11.49 5.22 8.81
CA GLU A 20 11.62 4.21 7.78
C GLU A 20 11.48 4.82 6.36
N HIS A 21 10.54 5.74 6.19
CA HIS A 21 10.40 6.47 4.92
C HIS A 21 11.67 7.25 4.58
N GLU A 22 12.26 7.97 5.54
CA GLU A 22 13.50 8.71 5.33
C GLU A 22 14.67 7.80 4.98
N ARG A 23 14.78 6.63 5.62
CA ARG A 23 15.80 5.63 5.30
C ARG A 23 15.63 5.10 3.88
N LEU A 24 14.42 4.70 3.51
CA LEU A 24 14.11 4.22 2.16
C LEU A 24 14.31 5.31 1.10
N HIS A 25 13.98 6.56 1.41
CA HIS A 25 14.22 7.69 0.52
C HIS A 25 15.72 7.92 0.30
N ARG A 26 16.54 7.92 1.36
CA ARG A 26 18.00 7.97 1.23
C ARG A 26 18.52 6.85 0.36
N LEU A 27 18.07 5.62 0.60
CA LEU A 27 18.47 4.47 -0.21
C LEU A 27 18.06 4.64 -1.68
N PHE A 28 16.87 5.17 -1.95
CA PHE A 28 16.43 5.43 -3.33
C PHE A 28 17.32 6.45 -4.07
N VAL A 29 17.77 7.50 -3.37
CA VAL A 29 18.63 8.56 -3.93
C VAL A 29 20.07 8.10 -4.07
N GLU A 30 20.61 7.41 -3.06
CA GLU A 30 22.03 7.09 -2.94
C GLU A 30 22.39 5.72 -3.55
N ASP A 31 21.55 4.69 -3.36
CA ASP A 31 21.75 3.34 -3.89
C ASP A 31 20.42 2.70 -4.35
N ARG A 32 20.04 3.09 -5.56
CA ARG A 32 18.80 2.62 -6.19
C ARG A 32 18.72 1.09 -6.32
N LEU A 33 19.85 0.38 -6.47
CA LEU A 33 19.83 -1.07 -6.61
C LEU A 33 19.47 -1.74 -5.28
N SER A 34 20.06 -1.28 -4.19
CA SER A 34 19.73 -1.76 -2.85
C SER A 34 18.28 -1.44 -2.48
N PHE A 35 17.79 -0.24 -2.83
CA PHE A 35 16.38 0.11 -2.66
C PHE A 35 15.44 -0.86 -3.39
N GLU A 36 15.71 -1.16 -4.66
CA GLU A 36 14.87 -2.06 -5.44
C GLU A 36 14.88 -3.50 -4.93
N ARG A 37 15.99 -3.95 -4.33
CA ARG A 37 16.07 -5.27 -3.68
C ARG A 37 15.23 -5.29 -2.41
N GLU A 38 15.38 -4.29 -1.56
CA GLU A 38 14.65 -4.17 -0.31
C GLU A 38 13.15 -4.05 -0.54
N ARG A 39 12.73 -3.20 -1.48
CA ARG A 39 11.31 -3.09 -1.91
C ARG A 39 10.72 -4.43 -2.29
N LYS A 40 11.45 -5.25 -3.06
CA LYS A 40 10.99 -6.59 -3.46
C LYS A 40 10.94 -7.56 -2.28
N SER A 41 11.88 -7.49 -1.34
CA SER A 41 11.84 -8.31 -0.12
C SER A 41 10.63 -7.96 0.72
N ALA A 42 10.39 -6.67 0.98
CA ALA A 42 9.26 -6.22 1.77
C ALA A 42 7.90 -6.63 1.16
N ILE A 43 7.74 -6.50 -0.16
CA ILE A 43 6.53 -6.97 -0.85
C ILE A 43 6.37 -8.49 -0.71
N ARG A 44 7.46 -9.24 -0.90
CA ARG A 44 7.43 -10.71 -0.75
C ARG A 44 7.04 -11.11 0.67
N GLU A 45 7.71 -10.56 1.68
CA GLU A 45 7.45 -10.84 3.09
C GLU A 45 6.00 -10.55 3.46
N LEU A 46 5.46 -9.41 3.00
CA LEU A 46 4.06 -9.07 3.17
C LEU A 46 3.13 -10.13 2.56
N ILE A 47 3.35 -10.49 1.30
CA ILE A 47 2.51 -11.48 0.62
C ILE A 47 2.62 -12.85 1.29
N GLU A 48 3.83 -13.29 1.65
CA GLU A 48 4.08 -14.58 2.28
C GLU A 48 3.53 -14.67 3.72
N SER A 49 3.42 -13.54 4.43
CA SER A 49 2.82 -13.48 5.77
C SER A 49 1.31 -13.77 5.81
N VAL A 50 0.63 -13.72 4.66
CA VAL A 50 -0.80 -14.01 4.57
C VAL A 50 -1.03 -15.52 4.68
N GLU A 51 -1.79 -15.96 5.70
CA GLU A 51 -2.06 -17.37 5.96
C GLU A 51 -2.87 -18.05 4.84
N ASP A 52 -3.90 -17.37 4.33
CA ASP A 52 -4.77 -17.89 3.27
C ASP A 52 -4.01 -18.00 1.94
N ALA A 53 -3.82 -19.24 1.48
CA ALA A 53 -3.10 -19.53 0.24
C ALA A 53 -3.78 -18.90 -0.99
N GLY A 54 -5.12 -18.86 -1.02
CA GLY A 54 -5.86 -18.26 -2.13
C GLY A 54 -5.73 -16.74 -2.18
N MET A 55 -5.63 -16.07 -1.04
CA MET A 55 -5.32 -14.64 -0.95
C MET A 55 -3.86 -14.37 -1.35
N ARG A 56 -2.93 -15.23 -0.92
CA ARG A 56 -1.51 -15.12 -1.30
C ARG A 56 -1.31 -15.17 -2.81
N GLU A 57 -1.98 -16.09 -3.50
CA GLU A 57 -1.96 -16.21 -4.95
C GLU A 57 -2.50 -14.92 -5.62
N ARG A 58 -3.66 -14.43 -5.18
CA ARG A 58 -4.25 -13.18 -5.69
C ARG A 58 -3.34 -11.96 -5.51
N LEU A 59 -2.62 -11.88 -4.39
CA LEU A 59 -1.67 -10.79 -4.14
C LEU A 59 -0.44 -10.88 -5.08
N TRP A 60 0.06 -12.09 -5.35
CA TRP A 60 1.11 -12.28 -6.35
C TRP A 60 0.66 -11.91 -7.76
N GLU A 61 -0.55 -12.32 -8.15
CA GLU A 61 -1.14 -11.94 -9.44
C GLU A 61 -1.28 -10.41 -9.57
N PHE A 62 -1.73 -9.75 -8.51
CA PHE A 62 -1.82 -8.30 -8.45
C PHE A 62 -0.44 -7.65 -8.63
N GLN A 63 0.57 -8.11 -7.88
CA GLN A 63 1.94 -7.59 -7.98
C GLN A 63 2.52 -7.80 -9.40
N HIS A 64 2.31 -8.97 -10.00
CA HIS A 64 2.77 -9.24 -11.37
C HIS A 64 2.06 -8.38 -12.42
N SER A 65 0.75 -8.15 -12.25
CA SER A 65 -0.03 -7.25 -13.10
C SER A 65 0.50 -5.82 -13.01
N TRP A 66 0.77 -5.33 -11.79
CA TRP A 66 1.39 -4.02 -11.56
C TRP A 66 2.75 -3.89 -12.24
N ASP A 67 3.65 -4.85 -12.02
CA ASP A 67 5.00 -4.84 -12.60
C ASP A 67 4.97 -4.84 -14.13
N ARG A 68 4.04 -5.62 -14.73
CA ARG A 68 3.84 -5.62 -16.19
C ARG A 68 3.39 -4.25 -16.69
N LYS A 69 2.37 -3.65 -16.06
CA LYS A 69 1.85 -2.33 -16.46
C LYS A 69 2.93 -1.25 -16.35
N MET A 70 3.67 -1.23 -15.24
CA MET A 70 4.71 -0.22 -15.00
C MET A 70 5.93 -0.40 -15.91
N ARG A 71 6.26 -1.62 -16.33
CA ARG A 71 7.34 -1.86 -17.30
C ARG A 71 7.06 -1.23 -18.66
N HIS A 72 5.81 -1.28 -19.12
CA HIS A 72 5.41 -0.78 -20.44
C HIS A 72 4.99 0.70 -20.46
N ALA A 73 4.87 1.35 -19.30
CA ALA A 73 4.47 2.76 -19.19
C ALA A 73 5.51 3.77 -19.71
N GLY A 74 6.72 3.32 -20.11
CA GLY A 74 7.74 4.20 -20.68
C GLY A 74 8.48 5.01 -19.61
N SER A 75 8.40 6.34 -19.70
CA SER A 75 9.14 7.28 -18.85
C SER A 75 8.74 7.24 -17.37
N THR A 76 9.60 7.76 -16.48
CA THR A 76 9.29 7.87 -15.05
C THR A 76 8.04 8.71 -14.79
N ALA A 77 7.87 9.82 -15.53
CA ALA A 77 6.69 10.68 -15.41
C ALA A 77 5.40 9.91 -15.79
N ASN A 78 5.43 9.14 -16.88
CA ASN A 78 4.28 8.34 -17.29
C ASN A 78 3.94 7.25 -16.27
N ARG A 79 4.94 6.57 -15.70
CA ARG A 79 4.74 5.58 -14.63
C ARG A 79 4.08 6.21 -13.41
N PHE A 80 4.50 7.41 -13.03
CA PHE A 80 3.94 8.13 -11.90
C PHE A 80 2.48 8.51 -12.15
N VAL A 81 2.17 9.11 -13.30
CA VAL A 81 0.78 9.44 -13.69
C VAL A 81 -0.08 8.19 -13.72
N LEU A 82 0.40 7.09 -14.32
CA LEU A 82 -0.33 5.84 -14.40
C LEU A 82 -0.60 5.24 -13.02
N ALA A 83 0.37 5.31 -12.10
CA ALA A 83 0.19 4.88 -10.72
C ALA A 83 -0.90 5.70 -10.00
N GLN A 84 -0.92 7.02 -10.20
CA GLN A 84 -1.97 7.89 -9.65
C GLN A 84 -3.34 7.54 -10.25
N THR A 85 -3.42 7.30 -11.55
CA THR A 85 -4.67 6.91 -12.22
C THR A 85 -5.22 5.61 -11.63
N PHE A 86 -4.41 4.54 -11.59
CA PHE A 86 -4.87 3.26 -11.04
C PHE A 86 -5.28 3.34 -9.58
N PHE A 87 -4.56 4.14 -8.78
CA PHE A 87 -4.94 4.37 -7.39
C PHE A 87 -6.31 5.04 -7.28
N TRP A 88 -6.52 6.15 -8.00
CA TRP A 88 -7.76 6.92 -7.91
C TRP A 88 -8.96 6.17 -8.50
N GLU A 89 -8.75 5.45 -9.61
CA GLU A 89 -9.75 4.56 -10.19
C GLU A 89 -10.20 3.51 -9.17
N HIS A 90 -9.25 2.77 -8.57
CA HIS A 90 -9.58 1.75 -7.58
C HIS A 90 -10.22 2.34 -6.30
N PHE A 91 -9.75 3.50 -5.86
CA PHE A 91 -10.38 4.21 -4.76
C PHE A 91 -11.85 4.53 -5.06
N GLN A 92 -12.15 5.11 -6.23
CA GLN A 92 -13.51 5.52 -6.58
C GLN A 92 -14.44 4.34 -6.86
N GLU A 93 -13.92 3.29 -7.50
CA GLU A 93 -14.73 2.16 -7.97
C GLU A 93 -14.89 1.06 -6.93
N VAL A 94 -13.94 0.90 -6.01
CA VAL A 94 -13.92 -0.22 -5.06
C VAL A 94 -13.94 0.27 -3.62
N TRP A 95 -12.95 1.05 -3.18
CA TRP A 95 -12.82 1.39 -1.76
C TRP A 95 -13.89 2.36 -1.28
N HIS A 96 -14.14 3.44 -2.00
CA HIS A 96 -15.10 4.46 -1.59
C HIS A 96 -16.53 3.92 -1.48
N PRO A 97 -17.04 3.10 -2.43
CA PRO A 97 -18.32 2.42 -2.28
C PRO A 97 -18.34 1.46 -1.08
N ALA A 98 -17.31 0.64 -0.90
CA ALA A 98 -17.23 -0.29 0.23
C ALA A 98 -17.21 0.44 1.58
N ILE A 99 -16.42 1.52 1.71
CA ILE A 99 -16.36 2.37 2.90
C ILE A 99 -17.73 2.99 3.19
N LYS A 100 -18.43 3.48 2.16
CA LYS A 100 -19.81 3.99 2.33
C LYS A 100 -20.77 2.92 2.81
N GLN A 101 -20.71 1.71 2.24
CA GLN A 101 -21.54 0.58 2.68
C GLN A 101 -21.26 0.22 4.14
N PHE A 102 -19.99 0.08 4.52
CA PHE A 102 -19.63 -0.21 5.92
C PHE A 102 -20.05 0.91 6.87
N SER A 103 -19.89 2.17 6.47
CA SER A 103 -20.35 3.32 7.26
C SER A 103 -21.86 3.32 7.45
N ALA A 104 -22.65 2.98 6.41
CA ALA A 104 -24.09 2.85 6.50
C ALA A 104 -24.51 1.72 7.44
N MET A 105 -23.86 0.54 7.36
CA MET A 105 -24.10 -0.60 8.23
C MET A 105 -23.78 -0.28 9.70
N LEU A 106 -22.67 0.43 9.97
CA LEU A 106 -22.26 0.80 11.32
C LEU A 106 -23.14 1.89 11.94
N ASN A 107 -23.62 2.84 11.13
CA ASN A 107 -24.42 3.98 11.59
C ASN A 107 -25.93 3.75 11.49
N GLY A 108 -26.38 2.54 11.12
CA GLY A 108 -27.79 2.17 11.03
C GLY A 108 -28.61 2.95 9.99
N LYS A 109 -27.95 3.63 9.05
CA LYS A 109 -28.64 4.34 7.96
C LYS A 109 -28.84 3.40 6.79
N HIS A 110 -29.85 2.55 6.89
CA HIS A 110 -30.49 1.96 5.72
C HIS A 110 -31.43 3.01 5.12
N GLU A 111 -31.01 3.63 4.01
CA GLU A 111 -31.91 4.19 3.00
C GLU A 111 -31.60 3.52 1.67
#